data_AF-A0A8C9RFK8-F1
#
_entry.id   AF-A0A8C9RFK8-F1
#
_cell.length_a   1.000
_cell.length_b   1.000
_cell.length_c   1.000
_cell.angle_alpha   90.00
_cell.angle_beta   90.00
_cell.angle_gamma   90.00
#
_symmetry.space_group_name_H-M   'P 1'
#
loop_
_entity.id
_entity.type
_entity.pdbx_description
1 polymer ?
#
loop_
_entity_poly.entity_id
_entity_poly.type
_entity_poly.pdbx_seq_one_letter_code
_entity_poly.pdbx_strand_id
1 'polypeptide(L)'
;EAETEETLARIQAQKSVIGTILVNSKDKKIIYLLYIQYAGQLHQLITVTRNTVREIDPQNQLTFFLIRSKKHEIMIGAGKMEENQYYN
;
A
#
# COMPACT_ATOMS: atom_id res chain seq x y z
N GLU A 1 5.61 13.91 8.97
CA GLU A 1 6.53 12.80 9.30
C GLU A 1 6.18 12.16 10.64
N ALA A 2 6.12 12.92 11.74
CA ALA A 2 5.78 12.39 13.08
C ALA A 2 4.46 11.59 13.15
N GLU A 3 3.39 12.08 12.52
CA GLU A 3 2.08 11.38 12.46
C GLU A 3 2.16 10.01 11.76
N THR A 4 2.98 9.93 10.70
CA THR A 4 3.15 8.69 9.93
C THR A 4 3.92 7.66 10.73
N GLU A 5 4.95 8.09 11.46
CA GLU A 5 5.75 7.23 12.32
C GLU A 5 4.95 6.71 13.52
N GLU A 6 4.13 7.55 14.16
CA GLU A 6 3.21 7.13 15.22
C GLU A 6 2.19 6.10 14.72
N THR A 7 1.63 6.33 13.52
CA THR A 7 0.69 5.40 12.90
C THR A 7 1.35 4.04 12.60
N LEU A 8 2.59 4.05 12.10
CA LEU A 8 3.35 2.84 11.86
C LEU A 8 3.65 2.09 13.17
N ALA A 9 4.05 2.79 14.22
CA ALA A 9 4.30 2.20 15.53
C ALA A 9 3.03 1.53 16.09
N ARG A 10 1.87 2.17 15.95
CA ARG A 10 0.57 1.60 16.35
C ARG A 10 0.21 0.33 15.58
N ILE A 11 0.52 0.27 14.28
CA ILE A 11 0.30 -0.91 13.45
C ILE A 11 1.25 -2.05 13.87
N GLN A 12 2.53 -1.74 14.06
CA GLN A 12 3.54 -2.72 14.49
C GLN A 12 3.28 -3.27 15.90
N ALA A 13 2.65 -2.48 16.78
CA ALA A 13 2.31 -2.92 18.13
C ALA A 13 1.24 -4.03 18.17
N GLN A 14 0.52 -4.28 17.06
CA GLN A 14 -0.46 -5.36 16.99
C GLN A 14 0.23 -6.72 16.88
N LYS A 15 -0.10 -7.66 17.78
CA LYS A 15 0.54 -8.99 17.83
C LYS A 15 0.39 -9.83 16.56
N SER A 16 -0.64 -9.57 15.75
CA SER A 16 -0.89 -10.27 14.49
C SER A 16 -0.10 -9.71 13.30
N VAL A 17 0.58 -8.56 13.46
CA VAL A 17 1.33 -7.92 12.38
C VAL A 17 2.74 -8.50 12.33
N ILE A 18 3.03 -9.16 11.20
CA ILE A 18 4.34 -9.80 10.96
C ILE A 18 5.36 -8.78 10.43
N GLY A 19 4.89 -7.70 9.80
CA GLY A 19 5.72 -6.62 9.29
C GLY A 19 4.89 -5.55 8.61
N THR A 20 5.49 -4.35 8.47
CA THR A 20 4.83 -3.19 7.87
C THR A 20 5.68 -2.65 6.74
N ILE A 21 5.04 -2.36 5.61
CA ILE A 21 5.67 -1.83 4.40
C ILE A 21 5.25 -0.38 4.22
N LEU A 22 6.21 0.54 4.15
CA LEU A 22 5.97 1.89 3.62
C LEU A 22 6.76 2.04 2.33
N VAL A 23 6.07 2.44 1.25
CA VAL A 23 6.68 2.71 -0.06
C VAL A 23 6.30 4.13 -0.47
N ASN A 24 7.31 4.99 -0.64
CA ASN A 24 7.14 6.30 -1.27
C ASN A 24 7.30 6.16 -2.80
N SER A 25 6.40 6.79 -3.57
CA SER A 25 6.41 6.77 -5.05
C SER A 25 7.64 7.44 -5.66
N LYS A 26 8.26 8.42 -4.97
CA LYS A 26 9.46 9.12 -5.47
C LYS A 26 10.75 8.34 -5.23
N ASP A 27 10.95 7.85 -4.01
CA ASP A 27 12.27 7.38 -3.59
C ASP A 27 12.35 5.85 -3.45
N LYS A 28 11.26 5.12 -3.72
CA LYS A 28 11.12 3.66 -3.47
C LYS A 28 11.69 3.24 -2.11
N LYS A 29 11.66 4.14 -1.13
CA LYS A 29 12.29 3.93 0.16
C LYS A 29 11.45 2.92 0.93
N ILE A 30 11.98 1.72 1.07
CA ILE A 30 11.39 0.62 1.82
C ILE A 30 11.90 0.77 3.25
N ILE A 31 11.05 1.23 4.17
CA ILE A 31 11.52 1.59 5.51
C ILE A 31 11.68 0.36 6.42
N TYR A 32 10.97 -0.75 6.20
CA TYR A 32 11.21 -2.02 6.89
C TYR A 32 10.67 -3.18 6.07
N LEU A 33 11.45 -4.24 5.76
CA LEU A 33 10.86 -5.52 5.34
C LEU A 33 11.76 -6.74 5.40
N LEU A 34 11.13 -7.79 5.91
CA LEU A 34 11.47 -9.20 5.73
C LEU A 34 11.20 -9.71 4.28
N TYR A 35 10.57 -8.91 3.41
CA TYR A 35 10.10 -9.33 2.07
C TYR A 35 10.10 -8.23 0.99
N ILE A 36 11.27 -7.68 0.67
CA ILE A 36 11.47 -6.69 -0.41
C ILE A 36 10.88 -7.16 -1.77
N GLN A 37 10.88 -8.47 -2.02
CA GLN A 37 10.40 -9.07 -3.27
C GLN A 37 8.91 -8.81 -3.58
N TYR A 38 8.06 -8.63 -2.57
CA TYR A 38 6.63 -8.40 -2.81
C TYR A 38 6.33 -6.97 -3.25
N ALA A 39 7.16 -5.99 -2.87
CA ALA A 39 6.89 -4.58 -3.15
C ALA A 39 6.72 -4.29 -4.65
N GLY A 40 7.53 -4.93 -5.51
CA GLY A 40 7.42 -4.79 -6.96
C GLY A 40 6.12 -5.36 -7.54
N GLN A 41 5.70 -6.54 -7.08
CA GLN A 41 4.46 -7.18 -7.52
C GLN A 41 3.21 -6.45 -7.01
N LEU A 42 3.27 -5.95 -5.77
CA LEU A 42 2.18 -5.20 -5.14
C LEU A 42 1.88 -3.90 -5.88
N HIS A 43 2.90 -3.21 -6.41
CA HIS A 43 2.68 -1.98 -7.17
C HIS A 43 1.82 -2.22 -8.42
N GLN A 44 2.16 -3.23 -9.22
CA GLN A 44 1.38 -3.59 -10.41
C GLN A 44 -0.05 -3.98 -10.04
N LEU A 45 -0.21 -4.74 -8.96
CA LEU A 45 -1.52 -5.16 -8.47
C LEU A 45 -2.38 -3.96 -8.05
N ILE A 46 -1.83 -3.00 -7.31
CA ILE A 46 -2.53 -1.76 -6.92
C ILE A 46 -3.06 -1.01 -8.14
N THR A 47 -2.24 -0.89 -9.20
CA THR A 47 -2.62 -0.21 -10.43
C THR A 47 -3.80 -0.89 -11.12
N VAL A 48 -3.74 -2.22 -11.28
CA VAL A 48 -4.83 -3.00 -11.87
C VAL A 48 -6.09 -2.88 -11.03
N THR A 49 -6.02 -3.09 -9.71
CA THR A 49 -7.19 -3.00 -8.82
C THR A 49 -7.82 -1.61 -8.86
N ARG A 50 -7.01 -0.54 -8.89
CA ARG A 50 -7.52 0.82 -8.99
C ARG A 50 -8.30 1.04 -10.28
N ASN A 51 -7.77 0.57 -11.41
CA ASN A 51 -8.42 0.70 -12.70
C ASN A 51 -9.72 -0.10 -12.75
N THR A 52 -9.71 -1.35 -12.25
CA THR A 52 -10.92 -2.18 -12.17
C THR A 52 -12.00 -1.56 -11.27
N VAL A 53 -11.63 -0.98 -10.12
CA VAL A 53 -12.60 -0.27 -9.26
C VAL A 53 -13.20 0.94 -9.98
N ARG A 54 -12.38 1.72 -10.69
CA ARG A 54 -12.82 2.88 -11.49
C ARG A 54 -13.70 2.47 -12.69
N GLU A 55 -13.47 1.31 -13.29
CA GLU A 55 -14.30 0.76 -14.37
C GLU A 55 -15.68 0.34 -13.86
N ILE A 56 -15.78 -0.18 -12.64
CA ILE A 56 -17.05 -0.57 -12.01
C ILE A 56 -17.83 0.66 -11.53
N ASP A 57 -17.15 1.59 -10.86
CA ASP A 57 -17.72 2.85 -10.38
C ASP A 57 -16.67 3.97 -10.48
N PRO A 58 -16.79 4.88 -11.45
CA PRO A 58 -15.86 5.99 -11.63
C PRO A 58 -15.77 6.95 -10.44
N GLN A 59 -16.79 6.99 -9.56
CA GLN A 59 -16.77 7.82 -8.36
C GLN A 59 -16.05 7.15 -7.19
N ASN A 60 -15.84 5.83 -7.25
CA ASN A 60 -15.19 5.08 -6.20
C ASN A 60 -13.65 5.17 -6.32
N GLN A 61 -13.03 5.61 -5.24
CA GLN A 61 -11.57 5.68 -5.14
C GLN A 61 -11.08 4.56 -4.24
N LEU A 62 -10.23 3.71 -4.80
CA LEU A 62 -9.52 2.69 -4.02
C LEU A 62 -8.68 3.37 -2.93
N THR A 63 -9.08 3.18 -1.67
CA THR A 63 -8.39 3.69 -0.47
C THR A 63 -7.58 2.60 0.22
N PHE A 64 -8.17 1.41 0.38
CA PHE A 64 -7.51 0.23 0.93
C PHE A 64 -8.06 -1.04 0.30
N PHE A 65 -7.23 -2.09 0.24
CA PHE A 65 -7.71 -3.44 -0.02
C PHE A 65 -6.87 -4.48 0.72
N LEU A 66 -7.48 -5.65 0.92
CA LEU A 66 -6.93 -6.74 1.71
C LEU A 66 -6.77 -7.96 0.82
N ILE A 67 -5.57 -8.55 0.83
CA ILE A 67 -5.30 -9.83 0.18
C ILE A 67 -5.11 -10.85 1.28
N ARG A 68 -6.03 -11.82 1.35
CA ARG A 68 -5.94 -12.91 2.30
C ARG A 68 -5.51 -14.20 1.60
N SER A 69 -4.41 -14.77 2.07
CA SER A 69 -3.96 -16.12 1.71
C SER A 69 -4.18 -17.07 2.89
N LYS A 70 -3.90 -18.36 2.72
CA LYS A 70 -4.03 -19.35 3.81
C LYS A 70 -3.08 -19.06 4.99
N LYS A 71 -1.92 -18.46 4.74
CA LYS A 71 -0.87 -18.25 5.75
C LYS A 71 -0.72 -16.79 6.17
N HIS A 72 -1.01 -15.85 5.27
CA HIS A 72 -0.73 -14.44 5.47
C HIS A 72 -1.87 -13.57 4.97
N GLU A 73 -2.02 -12.41 5.58
CA GLU A 73 -2.91 -11.35 5.16
C GLU A 73 -2.08 -10.09 4.90
N ILE A 74 -2.35 -9.43 3.77
CA ILE A 74 -1.62 -8.25 3.32
C ILE A 74 -2.64 -7.14 3.16
N MET A 75 -2.59 -6.15 4.05
CA MET A 75 -3.38 -4.93 3.96
C MET A 75 -2.60 -3.87 3.19
N ILE A 76 -3.21 -3.29 2.17
CA ILE A 76 -2.56 -2.35 1.26
C ILE A 76 -3.38 -1.05 1.27
N GLY A 77 -2.76 0.02 1.74
CA GLY A 77 -3.30 1.37 1.62
C GLY A 77 -2.90 1.98 0.28
N ALA A 78 -3.87 2.22 -0.59
CA ALA A 78 -3.68 2.95 -1.84
C ALA A 78 -3.92 4.44 -1.55
N GLY A 79 -2.88 5.14 -1.07
CA GLY A 79 -2.96 6.57 -0.80
C GLY A 79 -3.49 7.36 -2.00
N LYS A 80 -4.00 8.58 -1.75
CA LYS A 80 -4.34 9.52 -2.84
C LYS A 80 -3.07 9.80 -3.63
N MET A 81 -3.02 9.29 -4.86
CA MET A 81 -2.04 9.74 -5.84
C MET A 81 -2.55 11.10 -6.31
N GLU A 82 -1.88 12.18 -5.95
CA GLU A 82 -2.12 13.45 -6.64
C GLU A 82 -1.80 13.20 -8.12
N GLU A 83 -2.78 13.39 -9.00
CA GLU A 83 -2.73 13.05 -10.44
C GLU A 83 -1.65 13.83 -11.25
N ASN A 84 -0.80 14.62 -10.60
CA ASN A 84 0.14 15.56 -11.21
C ASN A 84 1.61 15.12 -11.26
N GLN A 85 1.95 13.83 -11.11
CA GLN A 85 3.37 13.39 -11.14
C GLN A 85 3.76 12.46 -12.29
N TYR A 86 2.89 12.21 -13.28
CA TYR A 86 3.26 11.42 -14.48
C TYR A 86 3.56 12.27 -15.73
N TYR A 87 3.37 13.59 -15.66
CA TYR A 87 3.81 14.53 -16.69
C TYR A 87 4.85 15.49 -16.11
N ASN A 88 6.10 15.03 -16.07
CA ASN A 88 7.33 15.82 -16.21
C ASN A 88 8.51 14.86 -16.37
#